data_AF-A0AA39MFK7-F1
#
_entry.id   AF-A0AA39MFK7-F1
#
_cell.length_a   1.000
_cell.length_b   1.000
_cell.length_c   1.000
_cell.angle_alpha   90.00
_cell.angle_beta   90.00
_cell.angle_gamma   90.00
#
_symmetry.space_group_name_H-M   'P 1'
#
loop_
_entity.id
_entity.type
_entity.pdbx_description
1 polymer ?
#
loop_
_entity_poly.entity_id
_entity_poly.type
_entity_poly.pdbx_seq_one_letter_code
_entity_poly.pdbx_strand_id
1 'polypeptide(L)'
;MSFNIINLPDWLRYCTSNLLLSGITPGPKEQTGDQIQRFMQVFVNEDGFLVCTEKYPEGRHVHVVLVGVICDKPAAHKLGGFSSHSHSFFCHWCWISLSEKQTVAAFQCDACKPRTHEEQLALMKRYLALQNKAQHKAFVTTYATQWCELACLPYFDVCRMIVIDPMHNLLLGLVKTHFYNIWIQLNVLHKNKELRHFHDILVQLNIPPFLGHLPAMMGEPAGGSLTADQWLIATTIVCPIIVPQIWDEYCTDQATVPIVLAWRVEKLAEDIEAKKAAAAAACKAAAEARKAKELLAKQATQASSVVRPHSTRKHKQTEKAQYVPEPEPNGMDNIMDAGEIEGASKDEYDEEIPPKHLRTGDPNSENDADPALPNIHPNDPANFFKLSAALQLILAQKTCNQDIEEADVLLQQYDLELISLYGPSVLKPNHHYATHTAACMHDFGPLHCFWTFLFERINKMMQVCLNTGPKTPISESIVAMYKATADNQGTVQALAQESIEAYEDGGIALQLSPHSQSVKLPMDVYHSLLRYLQVHFPHSHLRSYFSLGDSDSLALEPCATIFDYVIVSQRRYWSLSRATNGNANSLVAVCMGPGEVSIGELMDIIVIQQDKLGIQPLGHM
;
A
#
# COMPACT_ATOMS: atom_id res chain seq x y z
N MET A 1 -2.34 15.78 3.75
CA MET A 1 -1.25 16.29 2.89
C MET A 1 0.06 16.13 3.63
N SER A 2 0.98 15.41 3.01
CA SER A 2 2.31 15.13 3.54
C SER A 2 3.34 15.32 2.43
N PHE A 3 4.51 15.86 2.77
CA PHE A 3 5.62 16.01 1.84
C PHE A 3 6.71 14.97 2.10
N ASN A 4 7.31 14.54 0.99
CA ASN A 4 8.48 13.68 0.95
C ASN A 4 9.66 14.49 0.40
N ILE A 5 10.83 14.36 1.02
CA ILE A 5 12.05 15.07 0.59
C ILE A 5 12.81 14.19 -0.40
N ILE A 6 12.67 14.48 -1.69
CA ILE A 6 13.29 13.68 -2.77
C ILE A 6 14.82 13.76 -2.81
N ASN A 7 15.43 14.77 -2.20
CA ASN A 7 16.89 14.91 -2.12
C ASN A 7 17.52 13.88 -1.20
N LEU A 8 16.72 13.22 -0.35
CA LEU A 8 17.20 12.12 0.46
C LEU A 8 17.48 10.90 -0.43
N PRO A 9 18.45 10.05 -0.05
CA PRO A 9 18.61 8.74 -0.65
C PRO A 9 17.30 7.93 -0.59
N ASP A 10 17.07 7.05 -1.57
CA ASP A 10 15.79 6.36 -1.78
C ASP A 10 15.25 5.68 -0.50
N TRP A 11 16.14 5.06 0.28
CA TRP A 11 15.81 4.36 1.53
C TRP A 11 15.43 5.29 2.70
N LEU A 12 15.80 6.57 2.63
CA LEU A 12 15.42 7.58 3.61
C LEU A 12 14.17 8.35 3.22
N ARG A 13 13.81 8.41 1.93
CA ARG A 13 12.66 9.18 1.43
C ARG A 13 11.36 8.76 2.10
N TYR A 14 11.12 7.45 2.17
CA TYR A 14 9.91 6.88 2.77
C TYR A 14 10.10 6.45 4.23
N CYS A 15 11.22 6.82 4.86
CA CYS A 15 11.34 6.71 6.30
C CYS A 15 10.42 7.75 6.94
N THR A 16 9.56 7.34 7.84
CA THR A 16 8.50 8.23 8.31
C THR A 16 8.98 9.34 9.23
N SER A 17 10.17 9.19 9.84
CA SER A 17 10.86 10.30 10.50
C SER A 17 11.20 11.45 9.54
N ASN A 18 11.26 11.19 8.23
CA ASN A 18 11.53 12.17 7.18
C ASN A 18 10.28 12.63 6.42
N LEU A 19 9.10 12.10 6.75
CA LEU A 19 7.84 12.55 6.16
C LEU A 19 7.28 13.75 6.90
N LEU A 20 6.97 14.81 6.16
CA LEU A 20 6.47 16.06 6.72
C LEU A 20 4.95 16.12 6.59
N LEU A 21 4.22 15.90 7.69
CA LEU A 21 2.77 16.10 7.71
C LEU A 21 2.46 17.61 7.77
N SER A 22 1.89 18.15 6.69
CA SER A 22 1.70 19.60 6.56
C SER A 22 0.25 20.05 6.55
N GLY A 23 -0.71 19.14 6.40
CA GLY A 23 -2.12 19.51 6.49
C GLY A 23 -3.07 18.34 6.61
N ILE A 24 -4.12 18.52 7.41
CA ILE A 24 -5.26 17.61 7.52
C ILE A 24 -6.51 18.41 7.14
N THR A 25 -7.26 17.94 6.16
CA THR A 25 -8.52 18.59 5.77
C THR A 25 -9.59 18.32 6.82
N PRO A 26 -10.33 19.34 7.29
CA PRO A 26 -11.33 19.15 8.33
C PRO A 26 -12.53 18.33 7.82
N GLY A 27 -12.96 17.36 8.62
CA GLY A 27 -14.23 16.65 8.44
C GLY A 27 -15.43 17.42 9.01
N PRO A 28 -16.64 16.83 9.02
CA PRO A 28 -16.95 15.45 8.62
C PRO A 28 -17.27 15.30 7.12
N LYS A 29 -17.50 16.42 6.42
CA LYS A 29 -17.78 16.44 4.99
C LYS A 29 -16.51 16.63 4.20
N GLU A 30 -16.42 15.95 3.07
CA GLU A 30 -15.31 16.16 2.14
C GLU A 30 -15.37 17.58 1.57
N GLN A 31 -14.20 18.21 1.43
CA GLN A 31 -14.09 19.56 0.91
C GLN A 31 -14.26 19.56 -0.61
N THR A 32 -14.91 20.58 -1.16
CA THR A 32 -15.04 20.78 -2.60
C THR A 32 -13.71 21.20 -3.23
N GLY A 33 -13.57 21.09 -4.56
CA GLY A 33 -12.39 21.57 -5.29
C GLY A 33 -12.02 23.01 -4.92
N ASP A 34 -12.96 23.94 -5.03
CA ASP A 34 -12.76 25.36 -4.66
C ASP A 34 -12.39 25.56 -3.18
N GLN A 35 -12.87 24.70 -2.27
CA GLN A 35 -12.51 24.78 -0.84
C GLN A 35 -11.08 24.29 -0.62
N ILE A 36 -10.67 23.20 -1.26
CA ILE A 36 -9.31 22.66 -1.20
C ILE A 36 -8.30 23.71 -1.68
N GLN A 37 -8.62 24.45 -2.74
CA GLN A 37 -7.74 25.51 -3.25
C GLN A 37 -7.41 26.58 -2.20
N ARG A 38 -8.33 26.91 -1.29
CA ARG A 38 -8.04 27.86 -0.19
C ARG A 38 -6.98 27.35 0.78
N PHE A 39 -6.92 26.05 1.00
CA PHE A 39 -5.86 25.43 1.80
C PHE A 39 -4.54 25.37 1.01
N MET A 40 -4.62 25.21 -0.31
CA MET A 40 -3.44 25.15 -1.18
C MET A 40 -2.67 26.47 -1.28
N GLN A 41 -3.33 27.61 -1.08
CA GLN A 41 -2.68 28.94 -1.09
C GLN A 41 -1.50 29.05 -0.13
N VAL A 42 -1.51 28.31 0.99
CA VAL A 42 -0.42 28.30 1.96
C VAL A 42 0.85 27.65 1.39
N PHE A 43 0.71 26.69 0.49
CA PHE A 43 1.83 25.92 -0.06
C PHE A 43 2.43 26.52 -1.33
N VAL A 44 1.81 27.55 -1.91
CA VAL A 44 2.19 28.10 -3.23
C VAL A 44 2.81 29.50 -3.15
N ASN A 45 3.04 30.02 -1.94
CA ASN A 45 3.69 31.30 -1.71
C ASN A 45 5.13 31.10 -1.24
N GLU A 46 6.14 30.94 -2.10
CA GLU A 46 7.53 30.99 -1.64
C GLU A 46 8.52 31.67 -2.61
N ASP A 47 9.07 32.79 -2.13
CA ASP A 47 10.47 33.15 -2.35
C ASP A 47 11.31 32.36 -1.33
N GLY A 48 12.48 31.85 -1.74
CA GLY A 48 13.34 31.04 -0.86
C GLY A 48 13.75 31.74 0.44
N PHE A 49 14.08 30.97 1.47
CA PHE A 49 14.36 31.49 2.82
C PHE A 49 15.79 31.18 3.29
N LEU A 50 16.29 32.00 4.22
CA LEU A 50 17.63 31.84 4.82
C LEU A 50 17.54 30.92 6.05
N VAL A 51 18.31 29.82 6.03
CA VAL A 51 18.41 28.87 7.16
C VAL A 51 19.80 28.95 7.79
N CYS A 52 19.88 29.35 9.05
CA CYS A 52 21.10 29.27 9.84
C CYS A 52 21.24 27.88 10.46
N THR A 53 22.45 27.31 10.39
CA THR A 53 22.79 26.02 11.02
C THR A 53 24.10 26.17 11.78
N GLU A 54 24.42 25.26 12.69
CA GLU A 54 25.68 25.30 13.45
C GLU A 54 26.91 25.32 12.52
N LYS A 55 26.85 24.59 11.40
CA LYS A 55 27.90 24.57 10.37
C LYS A 55 27.90 25.81 9.46
N TYR A 56 26.78 26.53 9.36
CA TYR A 56 26.61 27.73 8.55
C TYR A 56 25.89 28.84 9.36
N PRO A 57 26.61 29.54 10.26
CA PRO A 57 26.02 30.55 11.14
C PRO A 57 25.49 31.78 10.39
N GLU A 58 26.15 32.15 9.28
CA GLU A 58 25.73 33.26 8.40
C GLU A 58 24.49 32.94 7.55
N GLY A 59 23.99 31.70 7.65
CA GLY A 59 22.82 31.24 6.90
C GLY A 59 23.15 30.68 5.52
N ARG A 60 22.25 29.83 5.03
CA ARG A 60 22.21 29.37 3.65
C ARG A 60 20.85 29.66 3.06
N HIS A 61 20.81 30.23 1.87
CA HIS A 61 19.58 30.33 1.11
C HIS A 61 19.14 28.93 0.68
N VAL A 62 17.92 28.57 1.07
CA VAL A 62 17.27 27.32 0.70
C VAL A 62 16.09 27.66 -0.19
N HIS A 63 16.02 26.97 -1.33
CA HIS A 63 14.86 26.98 -2.22
C HIS A 63 14.19 25.62 -2.15
N VAL A 64 12.88 25.62 -1.98
CA VAL A 64 12.06 24.42 -2.00
C VAL A 64 11.29 24.39 -3.32
N VAL A 65 11.30 23.23 -3.97
CA VAL A 65 10.62 23.02 -5.26
C VAL A 65 9.69 21.82 -5.09
N LEU A 66 8.43 21.98 -5.52
CA LEU A 66 7.46 20.90 -5.55
C LEU A 66 7.67 20.10 -6.84
N VAL A 67 8.17 18.88 -6.72
CA VAL A 67 8.47 18.05 -7.91
C VAL A 67 7.24 17.34 -8.47
N GLY A 68 6.34 16.89 -7.61
CA GLY A 68 5.11 16.23 -8.04
C GLY A 68 4.11 16.06 -6.91
N VAL A 69 2.86 15.87 -7.31
CA VAL A 69 1.73 15.55 -6.43
C VAL A 69 1.26 14.14 -6.77
N ILE A 70 1.23 13.28 -5.77
CA ILE A 70 0.84 11.88 -5.90
C ILE A 70 -0.31 11.63 -4.95
N CYS A 71 -1.46 11.23 -5.50
CA CYS A 71 -2.65 10.92 -4.72
C CYS A 71 -3.63 10.09 -5.56
N ASP A 72 -4.71 9.65 -4.91
CA ASP A 72 -5.82 9.01 -5.60
C ASP A 72 -6.51 9.98 -6.59
N LYS A 73 -7.33 9.43 -7.49
CA LYS A 73 -7.93 10.21 -8.59
C LYS A 73 -8.83 11.35 -8.12
N PRO A 74 -9.74 11.14 -7.13
CA PRO A 74 -10.55 12.24 -6.60
C PRO A 74 -9.70 13.39 -6.05
N ALA A 75 -8.63 13.10 -5.28
CA ALA A 75 -7.75 14.13 -4.78
C ALA A 75 -6.95 14.79 -5.91
N ALA A 76 -6.44 14.03 -6.88
CA ALA A 76 -5.70 14.56 -8.02
C ALA A 76 -6.54 15.55 -8.84
N HIS A 77 -7.81 15.22 -9.06
CA HIS A 77 -8.77 16.10 -9.75
C HIS A 77 -9.02 17.38 -8.96
N LYS A 78 -9.28 17.26 -7.66
CA LYS A 78 -9.53 18.43 -6.80
C LYS A 78 -8.31 19.33 -6.66
N LEU A 79 -7.12 18.75 -6.48
CA LEU A 79 -5.87 19.50 -6.36
C LEU A 79 -5.49 20.16 -7.68
N GLY A 80 -5.62 19.46 -8.81
CA GLY A 80 -5.29 19.94 -10.14
C GLY A 80 -6.34 20.82 -10.82
N GLY A 81 -7.50 21.02 -10.20
CA GLY A 81 -8.60 21.77 -10.81
C GLY A 81 -9.22 21.07 -12.01
N PHE A 82 -9.21 19.74 -12.03
CA PHE A 82 -9.91 18.94 -13.04
C PHE A 82 -11.31 18.55 -12.54
N SER A 83 -12.26 18.38 -13.45
CA SER A 83 -13.59 17.86 -13.11
C SER A 83 -13.52 16.38 -12.71
N SER A 84 -14.57 15.90 -12.03
CA SER A 84 -14.61 14.56 -11.44
C SER A 84 -14.35 13.44 -12.45
N HIS A 85 -13.99 12.27 -11.93
CA HIS A 85 -13.78 11.05 -12.70
C HIS A 85 -15.04 10.56 -13.45
N SER A 86 -16.22 11.08 -13.09
CA SER A 86 -17.52 10.83 -13.73
C SER A 86 -17.87 11.83 -14.83
N HIS A 87 -17.05 12.86 -15.04
CA HIS A 87 -17.21 13.83 -16.11
C HIS A 87 -16.93 13.22 -17.49
N SER A 88 -17.54 13.77 -18.55
CA SER A 88 -17.32 13.33 -19.93
C SER A 88 -15.84 13.27 -20.28
N PHE A 89 -15.04 14.22 -19.80
CA PHE A 89 -13.58 14.22 -19.87
C PHE A 89 -12.99 13.97 -18.49
N PHE A 90 -12.65 12.72 -18.21
CA PHE A 90 -12.20 12.26 -16.88
C PHE A 90 -10.68 12.20 -16.74
N CYS A 91 -9.92 12.21 -17.85
CA CYS A 91 -8.47 12.14 -17.85
C CYS A 91 -7.85 13.53 -17.64
N HIS A 92 -6.89 13.63 -16.73
CA HIS A 92 -6.15 14.87 -16.50
C HIS A 92 -4.90 15.01 -17.39
N TRP A 93 -4.48 13.93 -18.07
CA TRP A 93 -3.36 13.92 -19.02
C TRP A 93 -3.80 14.17 -20.47
N CYS A 94 -5.02 13.77 -20.86
CA CYS A 94 -5.49 13.90 -22.23
C CYS A 94 -7.00 14.22 -22.31
N TRP A 95 -7.48 14.46 -23.52
CA TRP A 95 -8.87 14.83 -23.83
C TRP A 95 -9.77 13.64 -24.18
N ILE A 96 -9.48 12.43 -23.70
CA ILE A 96 -10.36 11.27 -23.94
C ILE A 96 -11.73 11.47 -23.31
N SER A 97 -12.77 11.05 -24.02
CA SER A 97 -14.13 11.02 -23.49
C SER A 97 -14.53 9.68 -22.86
N LEU A 98 -15.49 9.70 -21.93
CA LEU A 98 -16.10 8.48 -21.36
C LEU A 98 -16.73 7.57 -22.42
N SER A 99 -17.20 8.14 -23.54
CA SER A 99 -17.74 7.37 -24.67
C SER A 99 -16.66 6.66 -25.48
N GLU A 100 -15.46 7.26 -25.58
CA GLU A 100 -14.37 6.72 -26.41
C GLU A 100 -13.49 5.74 -25.65
N LYS A 101 -13.48 5.77 -24.31
CA LYS A 101 -12.62 4.93 -23.45
C LYS A 101 -12.74 3.43 -23.68
N GLN A 102 -13.83 2.98 -24.31
CA GLN A 102 -14.12 1.57 -24.56
C GLN A 102 -13.78 1.14 -25.99
N THR A 103 -13.23 2.05 -26.80
CA THR A 103 -12.85 1.77 -28.18
C THR A 103 -11.45 1.19 -28.24
N VAL A 104 -11.19 0.35 -29.23
CA VAL A 104 -9.84 -0.15 -29.54
C VAL A 104 -8.87 1.01 -29.79
N ALA A 105 -9.35 2.07 -30.44
CA ALA A 105 -8.55 3.26 -30.73
C ALA A 105 -8.01 3.90 -29.44
N ALA A 106 -8.76 3.91 -28.33
CA ALA A 106 -8.34 4.53 -27.07
C ALA A 106 -7.05 3.97 -26.44
N PHE A 107 -6.64 2.77 -26.85
CA PHE A 107 -5.43 2.11 -26.34
C PHE A 107 -4.27 2.15 -27.34
N GLN A 108 -4.44 2.77 -28.51
CA GLN A 108 -3.36 2.96 -29.47
C GLN A 108 -2.45 4.12 -29.06
N CYS A 109 -1.19 4.08 -29.49
CA CYS A 109 -0.25 5.18 -29.28
C CYS A 109 -0.80 6.47 -29.89
N ASP A 110 -0.68 7.60 -29.18
CA ASP A 110 -1.17 8.92 -29.59
C ASP A 110 -2.67 9.02 -29.92
N ALA A 111 -3.48 8.08 -29.46
CA ALA A 111 -4.90 8.03 -29.78
C ALA A 111 -5.72 9.25 -29.29
N CYS A 112 -5.26 9.91 -28.24
CA CYS A 112 -5.96 10.99 -27.58
C CYS A 112 -5.09 12.24 -27.52
N LYS A 113 -5.67 13.39 -27.88
CA LYS A 113 -4.98 14.67 -27.80
C LYS A 113 -4.53 14.93 -26.35
N PRO A 114 -3.24 15.14 -26.07
CA PRO A 114 -2.76 15.45 -24.72
C PRO A 114 -3.29 16.81 -24.26
N ARG A 115 -3.46 16.96 -22.95
CA ARG A 115 -3.66 18.25 -22.29
C ARG A 115 -2.29 18.91 -22.10
N THR A 116 -2.22 20.20 -22.32
CA THR A 116 -1.00 20.99 -22.07
C THR A 116 -1.22 21.95 -20.92
N HIS A 117 -0.13 22.26 -20.21
CA HIS A 117 -0.15 23.24 -19.12
C HIS A 117 -0.68 24.59 -19.61
N GLU A 118 -0.27 25.06 -20.79
CA GLU A 118 -0.68 26.36 -21.33
C GLU A 118 -2.18 26.40 -21.63
N GLU A 119 -2.72 25.33 -22.23
CA GLU A 119 -4.16 25.20 -22.48
C GLU A 119 -4.93 25.21 -21.15
N GLN A 120 -4.48 24.44 -20.15
CA GLN A 120 -5.14 24.40 -18.84
C GLN A 120 -5.07 25.74 -18.12
N LEU A 121 -3.92 26.41 -18.11
CA LEU A 121 -3.74 27.71 -17.47
C LEU A 121 -4.65 28.77 -18.12
N ALA A 122 -4.80 28.74 -19.45
CA ALA A 122 -5.73 29.63 -20.16
C ALA A 122 -7.20 29.36 -19.76
N LEU A 123 -7.60 28.09 -19.62
CA LEU A 123 -8.93 27.71 -19.14
C LEU A 123 -9.17 28.11 -17.68
N MET A 124 -8.18 27.92 -16.82
CA MET A 124 -8.20 28.31 -15.40
C MET A 124 -8.38 29.83 -15.23
N LYS A 125 -7.65 30.64 -16.01
CA LYS A 125 -7.81 32.11 -16.02
C LYS A 125 -9.20 32.53 -16.50
N ARG A 126 -9.76 31.83 -17.49
CA ARG A 126 -11.14 32.06 -17.95
C ARG A 126 -12.16 31.70 -16.87
N TYR A 127 -11.94 30.61 -16.13
CA TYR A 127 -12.79 30.21 -15.00
C TYR A 127 -12.80 31.27 -13.89
N LEU A 128 -11.64 31.82 -13.52
CA LEU A 128 -11.53 32.90 -12.53
C LEU A 128 -12.26 34.19 -12.93
N ALA A 129 -12.35 34.48 -14.22
CA ALA A 129 -13.04 35.69 -14.71
C ALA A 129 -14.58 35.61 -14.58
N LEU A 130 -15.14 34.42 -14.35
CA LEU A 130 -16.58 34.20 -14.22
C LEU A 130 -17.10 34.73 -12.87
N GLN A 131 -18.30 35.29 -12.88
CA GLN A 131 -18.82 36.07 -11.73
C GLN A 131 -19.81 35.29 -10.87
N ASN A 132 -20.44 34.25 -11.41
CA ASN A 132 -21.52 33.54 -10.72
C ASN A 132 -21.38 32.02 -10.80
N LYS A 133 -21.95 31.34 -9.78
CA LYS A 133 -21.89 29.88 -9.63
C LYS A 133 -22.50 29.12 -10.81
N ALA A 134 -23.52 29.68 -11.48
CA ALA A 134 -24.15 29.04 -12.63
C ALA A 134 -23.20 29.01 -13.85
N GLN A 135 -22.48 30.11 -14.09
CA GLN A 135 -21.43 30.21 -15.10
C GLN A 135 -20.29 29.23 -14.77
N HIS A 136 -19.85 29.17 -13.52
CA HIS A 136 -18.83 28.19 -13.10
C HIS A 136 -19.29 26.76 -13.40
N LYS A 137 -20.50 26.37 -12.99
CA LYS A 137 -21.04 25.02 -13.25
C LYS A 137 -21.11 24.71 -14.74
N ALA A 138 -21.61 25.64 -15.57
CA ALA A 138 -21.67 25.47 -17.02
C ALA A 138 -20.28 25.35 -17.67
N PHE A 139 -19.31 26.14 -17.18
CA PHE A 139 -17.93 26.11 -17.65
C PHE A 139 -17.26 24.76 -17.34
N VAL A 140 -17.38 24.28 -16.10
CA VAL A 140 -16.82 22.99 -15.67
C VAL A 140 -17.42 21.86 -16.49
N THR A 141 -18.73 21.88 -16.74
CA THR A 141 -19.42 20.88 -17.58
C THR A 141 -18.88 20.84 -19.02
N THR A 142 -18.39 21.97 -19.54
CA THR A 142 -17.92 22.06 -20.92
C THR A 142 -16.43 21.74 -21.04
N TYR A 143 -15.61 22.29 -20.15
CA TYR A 143 -14.15 22.28 -20.26
C TYR A 143 -13.46 21.32 -19.29
N ALA A 144 -14.20 20.76 -18.33
CA ALA A 144 -13.68 19.91 -17.28
C ALA A 144 -12.58 20.57 -16.40
N THR A 145 -12.58 21.90 -16.29
CA THR A 145 -11.52 22.68 -15.63
C THR A 145 -12.11 23.67 -14.62
N GLN A 146 -11.44 23.76 -13.46
CA GLN A 146 -11.64 24.70 -12.35
C GLN A 146 -10.29 25.35 -12.00
N TRP A 147 -10.29 26.32 -11.08
CA TRP A 147 -9.05 26.94 -10.60
C TRP A 147 -8.18 25.95 -9.81
N CYS A 148 -6.86 26.08 -9.97
CA CYS A 148 -5.85 25.31 -9.26
C CYS A 148 -4.76 26.27 -8.77
N GLU A 149 -4.49 26.31 -7.47
CA GLU A 149 -3.44 27.16 -6.90
C GLU A 149 -2.05 26.72 -7.34
N LEU A 150 -1.81 25.44 -7.61
CA LEU A 150 -0.52 24.95 -8.10
C LEU A 150 -0.13 25.59 -9.44
N ALA A 151 -1.10 26.10 -10.21
CA ALA A 151 -0.86 26.82 -11.46
C ALA A 151 -0.19 28.20 -11.24
N CYS A 152 -0.09 28.69 -9.99
CA CYS A 152 0.69 29.87 -9.64
C CYS A 152 2.20 29.59 -9.60
N LEU A 153 2.63 28.33 -9.50
CA LEU A 153 4.04 27.95 -9.58
C LEU A 153 4.50 27.94 -11.05
N PRO A 154 5.40 28.84 -11.49
CA PRO A 154 5.75 28.98 -12.91
C PRO A 154 6.40 27.74 -13.54
N TYR A 155 6.99 26.88 -12.72
CA TYR A 155 7.67 25.65 -13.15
C TYR A 155 6.76 24.41 -13.09
N PHE A 156 5.57 24.50 -12.48
CA PHE A 156 4.77 23.33 -12.16
C PHE A 156 3.77 23.03 -13.28
N ASP A 157 4.02 21.94 -14.03
CA ASP A 157 3.08 21.46 -15.03
C ASP A 157 1.93 20.68 -14.37
N VAL A 158 0.78 21.34 -14.19
CA VAL A 158 -0.42 20.72 -13.61
C VAL A 158 -0.92 19.44 -14.32
N CYS A 159 -0.57 19.23 -15.59
CA CYS A 159 -0.97 18.01 -16.31
C CYS A 159 0.01 16.87 -16.06
N ARG A 160 1.32 17.15 -16.03
CA ARG A 160 2.37 16.12 -15.90
C ARG A 160 2.85 15.87 -14.47
N MET A 161 2.92 16.92 -13.66
CA MET A 161 3.42 16.87 -12.27
C MET A 161 2.33 16.52 -11.24
N ILE A 162 1.09 16.35 -11.69
CA ILE A 162 0.08 15.59 -10.94
C ILE A 162 0.17 14.16 -11.47
N VAL A 163 0.85 13.31 -10.70
CA VAL A 163 1.28 11.99 -11.13
C VAL A 163 0.17 10.98 -10.85
N ILE A 164 -0.05 10.08 -11.81
CA ILE A 164 -1.01 8.98 -11.65
C ILE A 164 -0.43 8.00 -10.64
N ASP A 165 -1.09 7.86 -9.50
CA ASP A 165 -0.64 6.96 -8.46
C ASP A 165 -0.78 5.49 -8.90
N PRO A 166 0.34 4.74 -8.99
CA PRO A 166 0.33 3.34 -9.43
C PRO A 166 -0.43 2.42 -8.47
N MET A 167 -0.46 2.70 -7.16
CA MET A 167 -1.14 1.85 -6.19
C MET A 167 -2.66 1.84 -6.44
N HIS A 168 -3.26 3.04 -6.56
CA HIS A 168 -4.68 3.18 -6.82
C HIS A 168 -5.06 2.82 -8.26
N ASN A 169 -4.21 3.15 -9.24
CA ASN A 169 -4.53 2.91 -10.64
C ASN A 169 -4.33 1.45 -11.07
N LEU A 170 -3.19 0.85 -10.74
CA LEU A 170 -2.83 -0.48 -11.24
C LEU A 170 -3.37 -1.59 -10.32
N LEU A 171 -3.14 -1.51 -9.02
CA LEU A 171 -3.48 -2.60 -8.09
C LEU A 171 -4.96 -2.53 -7.67
N LEU A 172 -5.38 -1.41 -7.07
CA LEU A 172 -6.79 -1.23 -6.70
C LEU A 172 -7.68 -0.96 -7.93
N GLY A 173 -7.08 -0.61 -9.07
CA GLY A 173 -7.77 -0.35 -10.31
C GLY A 173 -7.80 -1.54 -11.26
N LEU A 174 -6.71 -1.80 -11.99
CA LEU A 174 -6.65 -2.86 -13.01
C LEU A 174 -6.79 -4.26 -12.40
N VAL A 175 -5.91 -4.63 -11.46
CA VAL A 175 -5.89 -5.97 -10.87
C VAL A 175 -7.21 -6.33 -10.21
N LYS A 176 -7.70 -5.44 -9.34
CA LYS A 176 -9.00 -5.62 -8.69
C LYS A 176 -10.12 -5.74 -9.72
N THR A 177 -10.10 -4.91 -10.78
CA THR A 177 -11.14 -5.00 -11.82
C THR A 177 -11.09 -6.35 -12.52
N HIS A 178 -9.90 -6.81 -12.90
CA HIS A 178 -9.75 -8.10 -13.58
C HIS A 178 -10.22 -9.26 -12.71
N PHE A 179 -9.63 -9.40 -11.52
CA PHE A 179 -9.92 -10.56 -10.68
C PHE A 179 -11.33 -10.47 -10.08
N TYR A 180 -11.66 -9.37 -9.41
CA TYR A 180 -12.93 -9.29 -8.69
C TYR A 180 -14.09 -8.89 -9.59
N ASN A 181 -13.98 -7.78 -10.33
CA ASN A 181 -15.12 -7.26 -11.08
C ASN A 181 -15.43 -8.06 -12.36
N ILE A 182 -14.42 -8.69 -12.97
CA ILE A 182 -14.61 -9.56 -14.12
C ILE A 182 -14.69 -11.01 -13.63
N TRP A 183 -13.61 -11.60 -13.11
CA TRP A 183 -13.62 -13.04 -12.88
C TRP A 183 -14.64 -13.52 -11.85
N ILE A 184 -14.76 -12.82 -10.72
CA ILE A 184 -15.73 -13.19 -9.68
C ILE A 184 -17.14 -12.67 -10.01
N GLN A 185 -17.28 -11.35 -10.17
CA GLN A 185 -18.62 -10.77 -10.27
C GLN A 185 -19.35 -11.20 -11.55
N LEU A 186 -18.65 -11.43 -12.66
CA LEU A 186 -19.25 -11.91 -13.89
C LEU A 186 -19.28 -13.44 -14.00
N ASN A 187 -18.99 -14.15 -12.89
CA ASN A 187 -19.02 -15.61 -12.81
C ASN A 187 -18.14 -16.30 -13.89
N VAL A 188 -17.00 -15.72 -14.24
CA VAL A 188 -15.98 -16.41 -15.05
C VAL A 188 -15.38 -17.56 -14.24
N LEU A 189 -15.11 -17.31 -12.95
CA LEU A 189 -14.78 -18.33 -11.96
C LEU A 189 -16.04 -18.61 -11.14
N HIS A 190 -16.64 -19.79 -11.27
CA HIS A 190 -17.83 -20.12 -10.50
C HIS A 190 -17.45 -20.46 -9.06
N LYS A 191 -18.29 -19.96 -8.15
CA LYS A 191 -18.14 -20.15 -6.71
C LYS A 191 -17.92 -21.61 -6.31
N ASN A 192 -18.74 -22.52 -6.83
CA ASN A 192 -18.74 -23.93 -6.43
C ASN A 192 -17.81 -24.84 -7.27
N LYS A 193 -17.07 -24.27 -8.23
CA LYS A 193 -16.16 -25.00 -9.13
C LYS A 193 -14.77 -24.37 -9.13
N GLU A 194 -14.48 -23.51 -10.10
CA GLU A 194 -13.14 -22.96 -10.33
C GLU A 194 -12.66 -22.12 -9.12
N LEU A 195 -13.55 -21.33 -8.51
CA LEU A 195 -13.20 -20.51 -7.34
C LEU A 195 -12.97 -21.36 -6.08
N ARG A 196 -13.72 -22.44 -5.90
CA ARG A 196 -13.50 -23.36 -4.79
C ARG A 196 -12.14 -24.03 -4.90
N HIS A 197 -11.79 -24.50 -6.10
CA HIS A 197 -10.48 -25.08 -6.37
C HIS A 197 -9.36 -24.05 -6.16
N PHE A 198 -9.59 -22.78 -6.54
CA PHE A 198 -8.68 -21.68 -6.22
C PHE A 198 -8.41 -21.57 -4.71
N HIS A 199 -9.46 -21.62 -3.87
CA HIS A 199 -9.30 -21.56 -2.41
C HIS A 199 -8.59 -22.80 -1.85
N ASP A 200 -8.91 -23.98 -2.37
CA ASP A 200 -8.28 -25.25 -1.93
C ASP A 200 -6.76 -25.24 -2.16
N ILE A 201 -6.30 -24.69 -3.29
CA ILE A 201 -4.87 -24.49 -3.55
C ILE A 201 -4.30 -23.38 -2.67
N LEU A 202 -5.00 -22.24 -2.55
CA LEU A 202 -4.53 -21.08 -1.79
C LEU A 202 -4.21 -21.43 -0.33
N VAL A 203 -5.03 -22.27 0.31
CA VAL A 203 -4.82 -22.71 1.70
C VAL A 203 -3.59 -23.62 1.86
N GLN A 204 -3.17 -24.30 0.79
CA GLN A 204 -1.99 -25.17 0.80
C GLN A 204 -0.68 -24.42 0.53
N LEU A 205 -0.75 -23.16 0.09
CA LEU A 205 0.44 -22.37 -0.20
C LEU A 205 1.12 -21.88 1.08
N ASN A 206 2.35 -22.34 1.32
CA ASN A 206 3.21 -21.81 2.38
C ASN A 206 3.90 -20.53 1.90
N ILE A 207 3.27 -19.37 2.13
CA ILE A 207 3.83 -18.05 1.80
C ILE A 207 4.71 -17.58 2.98
N PRO A 208 5.96 -17.15 2.72
CA PRO A 208 6.81 -16.58 3.76
C PRO A 208 6.14 -15.42 4.50
N PRO A 209 6.22 -15.34 5.85
CA PRO A 209 5.49 -14.33 6.63
C PRO A 209 5.78 -12.88 6.23
N PHE A 210 6.99 -12.60 5.72
CA PHE A 210 7.41 -11.26 5.30
C PHE A 210 6.74 -10.76 4.01
N LEU A 211 6.05 -11.63 3.24
CA LEU A 211 5.31 -11.21 2.05
C LEU A 211 3.89 -10.73 2.37
N GLY A 212 3.37 -11.05 3.57
CA GLY A 212 1.96 -10.82 3.92
C GLY A 212 1.04 -11.97 3.52
N HIS A 213 -0.19 -11.96 4.07
CA HIS A 213 -1.17 -13.04 3.88
C HIS A 213 -2.37 -12.61 3.04
N LEU A 214 -2.81 -13.51 2.15
CA LEU A 214 -4.08 -13.38 1.44
C LEU A 214 -5.21 -14.02 2.25
N PRO A 215 -6.43 -13.46 2.21
CA PRO A 215 -7.60 -14.10 2.82
C PRO A 215 -7.87 -15.46 2.14
N ALA A 216 -8.12 -16.50 2.94
CA ALA A 216 -8.39 -17.86 2.42
C ALA A 216 -9.58 -17.89 1.45
N MET A 217 -10.61 -17.08 1.72
CA MET A 217 -11.81 -16.96 0.89
C MET A 217 -11.73 -15.75 -0.07
N MET A 218 -10.57 -15.55 -0.71
CA MET A 218 -10.33 -14.44 -1.64
C MET A 218 -11.41 -14.40 -2.74
N GLY A 219 -12.00 -13.22 -2.95
CA GLY A 219 -13.09 -13.03 -3.93
C GLY A 219 -14.49 -13.22 -3.37
N GLU A 220 -14.65 -13.86 -2.20
CA GLU A 220 -15.94 -13.98 -1.53
C GLU A 220 -16.18 -12.89 -0.49
N PRO A 221 -17.46 -12.59 -0.13
CA PRO A 221 -17.77 -11.68 0.97
C PRO A 221 -17.07 -12.03 2.28
N ALA A 222 -16.86 -13.33 2.56
CA ALA A 222 -16.17 -13.82 3.76
C ALA A 222 -14.68 -13.46 3.79
N GLY A 223 -14.03 -13.33 2.63
CA GLY A 223 -12.63 -12.91 2.52
C GLY A 223 -12.41 -11.41 2.67
N GLY A 224 -13.50 -10.62 2.73
CA GLY A 224 -13.41 -9.16 2.81
C GLY A 224 -12.88 -8.52 1.53
N SER A 225 -12.56 -7.22 1.61
CA SER A 225 -11.91 -6.49 0.52
C SER A 225 -10.40 -6.55 0.70
N LEU A 226 -9.70 -6.88 -0.39
CA LEU A 226 -8.24 -6.92 -0.38
C LEU A 226 -7.64 -5.51 -0.41
N THR A 227 -6.55 -5.35 0.34
CA THR A 227 -5.66 -4.17 0.30
C THR A 227 -4.81 -4.16 -0.97
N ALA A 228 -4.17 -3.03 -1.28
CA ALA A 228 -3.29 -2.92 -2.44
C ALA A 228 -2.12 -3.91 -2.37
N ASP A 229 -1.52 -4.10 -1.20
CA ASP A 229 -0.42 -5.07 -0.99
C ASP A 229 -0.89 -6.50 -1.28
N GLN A 230 -2.09 -6.85 -0.81
CA GLN A 230 -2.69 -8.16 -1.11
C GLN A 230 -2.96 -8.35 -2.60
N TRP A 231 -3.41 -7.31 -3.32
CA TRP A 231 -3.55 -7.40 -4.77
C TRP A 231 -2.22 -7.57 -5.51
N LEU A 232 -1.16 -6.94 -5.00
CA LEU A 232 0.20 -7.10 -5.53
C LEU A 232 0.69 -8.55 -5.38
N ILE A 233 0.61 -9.11 -4.17
CA ILE A 233 1.00 -10.51 -3.90
C ILE A 233 0.14 -11.47 -4.72
N ALA A 234 -1.17 -11.23 -4.76
CA ALA A 234 -2.09 -12.04 -5.53
C ALA A 234 -1.69 -12.10 -7.00
N THR A 235 -1.32 -10.97 -7.60
CA THR A 235 -1.06 -10.90 -9.04
C THR A 235 0.32 -11.35 -9.45
N THR A 236 1.34 -11.07 -8.62
CA THR A 236 2.74 -11.30 -8.98
C THR A 236 3.27 -12.66 -8.51
N ILE A 237 2.65 -13.27 -7.50
CA ILE A 237 3.11 -14.52 -6.90
C ILE A 237 2.04 -15.60 -6.95
N VAL A 238 0.87 -15.34 -6.35
CA VAL A 238 -0.12 -16.40 -6.09
C VAL A 238 -0.88 -16.83 -7.34
N CYS A 239 -1.46 -15.90 -8.09
CA CYS A 239 -2.23 -16.21 -9.30
C CYS A 239 -1.37 -16.87 -10.39
N PRO A 240 -0.10 -16.48 -10.63
CA PRO A 240 0.80 -17.22 -11.53
C PRO A 240 1.01 -18.70 -11.15
N ILE A 241 0.84 -19.07 -9.88
CA ILE A 241 0.93 -20.46 -9.41
C ILE A 241 -0.42 -21.18 -9.54
N ILE A 242 -1.52 -20.53 -9.14
CA ILE A 242 -2.85 -21.16 -9.04
C ILE A 242 -3.58 -21.20 -10.38
N VAL A 243 -3.58 -20.09 -11.14
CA VAL A 243 -4.37 -19.95 -12.38
C VAL A 243 -4.03 -21.03 -13.43
N PRO A 244 -2.75 -21.43 -13.65
CA PRO A 244 -2.45 -22.51 -14.58
C PRO A 244 -3.06 -23.85 -14.19
N GLN A 245 -3.17 -24.15 -12.89
CA GLN A 245 -3.75 -25.39 -12.38
C GLN A 245 -5.27 -25.42 -12.62
N ILE A 246 -5.94 -24.30 -12.35
CA ILE A 246 -7.37 -24.14 -12.67
C ILE A 246 -7.59 -24.23 -14.18
N TRP A 247 -6.70 -23.63 -14.97
CA TRP A 247 -6.80 -23.68 -16.42
C TRP A 247 -6.65 -25.11 -16.95
N ASP A 248 -5.67 -25.88 -16.49
CA ASP A 248 -5.46 -27.27 -16.91
C ASP A 248 -6.69 -28.15 -16.63
N GLU A 249 -7.36 -27.95 -15.49
CA GLU A 249 -8.51 -28.76 -15.09
C GLU A 249 -9.84 -28.31 -15.72
N TYR A 250 -10.04 -27.00 -15.92
CA TYR A 250 -11.34 -26.41 -16.28
C TYR A 250 -11.40 -25.76 -17.67
N CYS A 251 -10.33 -25.77 -18.48
CA CYS A 251 -10.34 -25.11 -19.79
C CYS A 251 -11.39 -25.68 -20.77
N THR A 252 -11.97 -24.78 -21.56
CA THR A 252 -12.82 -25.10 -22.72
C THR A 252 -12.05 -25.86 -23.80
N ASP A 253 -12.69 -26.86 -24.43
CA ASP A 253 -12.13 -27.57 -25.59
C ASP A 253 -12.05 -26.63 -26.80
N GLN A 254 -10.97 -26.73 -27.59
CA GLN A 254 -10.65 -25.83 -28.72
C GLN A 254 -11.78 -25.72 -29.74
N ALA A 255 -12.57 -26.78 -29.92
CA ALA A 255 -13.72 -26.80 -30.81
C ALA A 255 -14.87 -25.84 -30.39
N THR A 256 -14.94 -25.48 -29.10
CA THR A 256 -16.05 -24.68 -28.54
C THR A 256 -15.73 -23.19 -28.38
N VAL A 257 -14.46 -22.81 -28.58
CA VAL A 257 -13.91 -21.49 -28.26
C VAL A 257 -14.67 -20.32 -28.92
N PRO A 258 -14.96 -20.31 -30.24
CA PRO A 258 -15.62 -19.17 -30.88
C PRO A 258 -17.08 -18.98 -30.42
N ILE A 259 -17.76 -20.08 -30.11
CA ILE A 259 -19.16 -20.08 -29.67
C ILE A 259 -19.24 -19.55 -28.23
N VAL A 260 -18.33 -20.00 -27.37
CA VAL A 260 -18.21 -19.53 -25.98
C VAL A 260 -17.93 -18.03 -25.94
N LEU A 261 -17.04 -17.52 -26.80
CA LEU A 261 -16.67 -16.11 -26.82
C LEU A 261 -17.84 -15.21 -27.26
N ALA A 262 -18.56 -15.59 -28.33
CA ALA A 262 -19.73 -14.82 -28.78
C ALA A 262 -20.83 -14.77 -27.72
N TRP A 263 -21.19 -15.94 -27.15
CA TRP A 263 -22.17 -16.03 -26.07
C TRP A 263 -21.74 -15.24 -24.82
N ARG A 264 -20.45 -15.32 -24.46
CA ARG A 264 -19.89 -14.62 -23.31
C ARG A 264 -20.02 -13.10 -23.47
N VAL A 265 -19.62 -12.54 -24.61
CA VAL A 265 -19.67 -11.08 -24.82
C VAL A 265 -21.12 -10.57 -24.72
N GLU A 266 -22.09 -11.29 -25.29
CA GLU A 266 -23.51 -10.92 -25.18
C GLU A 266 -24.03 -11.03 -23.75
N LYS A 267 -23.85 -12.19 -23.10
CA LYS A 267 -24.32 -12.42 -21.73
C LYS A 267 -23.69 -11.45 -20.73
N LEU A 268 -22.38 -11.22 -20.84
CA LEU A 268 -21.68 -10.29 -19.96
C LEU A 268 -22.14 -8.85 -20.16
N ALA A 269 -22.47 -8.45 -21.40
CA ALA A 269 -23.05 -7.14 -21.65
C ALA A 269 -24.40 -6.98 -20.95
N GLU A 270 -25.26 -8.00 -21.00
CA GLU A 270 -26.54 -8.03 -20.29
C GLU A 270 -26.36 -7.97 -18.76
N ASP A 271 -25.47 -8.80 -18.21
CA ASP A 271 -25.17 -8.84 -16.77
C ASP A 271 -24.63 -7.50 -16.26
N ILE A 272 -23.76 -6.86 -17.04
CA ILE A 272 -23.21 -5.54 -16.69
C ILE A 272 -24.31 -4.48 -16.70
N GLU A 273 -25.19 -4.50 -17.69
CA GLU A 273 -26.28 -3.52 -17.79
C GLU A 273 -27.33 -3.71 -16.69
N ALA A 274 -27.70 -4.96 -16.39
CA ALA A 274 -28.57 -5.30 -15.27
C ALA A 274 -27.98 -4.81 -13.93
N LYS A 275 -26.67 -5.00 -13.73
CA LYS A 275 -25.98 -4.50 -12.53
C LYS A 275 -25.93 -2.98 -12.44
N LYS A 276 -25.68 -2.29 -13.56
CA LYS A 276 -25.75 -0.81 -13.58
C LYS A 276 -27.14 -0.32 -13.24
N ALA A 277 -28.19 -0.93 -13.79
CA ALA A 277 -29.57 -0.58 -13.47
C ALA A 277 -29.88 -0.80 -11.98
N ALA A 278 -29.44 -1.93 -11.41
CA ALA A 278 -29.58 -2.22 -9.98
C ALA A 278 -28.81 -1.22 -9.10
N ALA A 279 -27.58 -0.86 -9.47
CA ALA A 279 -26.78 0.14 -8.76
C ALA A 279 -27.42 1.54 -8.81
N ALA A 280 -27.93 1.95 -9.98
CA ALA A 280 -28.64 3.22 -10.13
C ALA A 280 -29.93 3.27 -9.28
N ALA A 281 -30.68 2.16 -9.24
CA ALA A 281 -31.85 2.03 -8.37
C ALA A 281 -31.47 2.11 -6.87
N ALA A 282 -30.40 1.43 -6.45
CA ALA A 282 -29.91 1.48 -5.08
C ALA A 282 -29.45 2.89 -4.67
N CYS A 283 -28.72 3.58 -5.55
CA CYS A 283 -28.30 4.96 -5.32
C CYS A 283 -29.50 5.91 -5.18
N LYS A 284 -30.51 5.77 -6.06
CA LYS A 284 -31.76 6.54 -5.96
C LYS A 284 -32.46 6.30 -4.61
N ALA A 285 -32.57 5.04 -4.19
CA ALA A 285 -33.15 4.68 -2.90
C ALA A 285 -32.36 5.26 -1.70
N ALA A 286 -31.02 5.21 -1.75
CA ALA A 286 -30.15 5.79 -0.72
C ALA A 286 -30.29 7.32 -0.65
N ALA A 287 -30.35 8.00 -1.79
CA ALA A 287 -30.55 9.45 -1.87
C ALA A 287 -31.93 9.85 -1.31
N GLU A 288 -32.98 9.09 -1.60
CA GLU A 288 -34.32 9.29 -1.03
C GLU A 288 -34.33 9.07 0.49
N ALA A 289 -33.69 8.00 0.97
CA ALA A 289 -33.56 7.73 2.41
C ALA A 289 -32.78 8.84 3.14
N ARG A 290 -31.72 9.38 2.53
CA ARG A 290 -30.94 10.49 3.09
C ARG A 290 -31.74 11.79 3.11
N LYS A 291 -32.50 12.09 2.05
CA LYS A 291 -33.43 13.24 2.04
C LYS A 291 -34.49 13.10 3.14
N ALA A 292 -35.02 11.90 3.35
CA ALA A 292 -35.97 11.63 4.43
C ALA A 292 -35.35 11.84 5.83
N LYS A 293 -34.13 11.32 6.07
CA LYS A 293 -33.38 11.57 7.31
C LYS A 293 -33.11 13.07 7.54
N GLU A 294 -32.74 13.82 6.50
CA GLU A 294 -32.51 15.27 6.60
C GLU A 294 -33.80 16.05 6.89
N LEU A 295 -34.93 15.64 6.32
CA LEU A 295 -36.26 16.23 6.60
C LEU A 295 -36.68 15.97 8.06
N LEU A 296 -36.50 14.75 8.55
CA LEU A 296 -36.76 14.38 9.94
C LEU A 296 -35.87 15.15 10.93
N ALA A 297 -34.57 15.28 10.62
CA ALA A 297 -33.65 16.07 11.44
C ALA A 297 -34.05 17.56 11.51
N LYS A 298 -34.49 18.14 10.39
CA LYS A 298 -34.99 19.53 10.36
C LYS A 298 -36.28 19.72 11.16
N GLN A 299 -37.21 18.76 11.10
CA GLN A 299 -38.46 18.79 11.88
C GLN A 299 -38.19 18.65 13.40
N ALA A 300 -37.25 17.80 13.80
CA ALA A 300 -36.84 17.67 15.20
C ALA A 300 -36.26 18.98 15.77
N THR A 301 -35.44 19.70 15.00
CA THR A 301 -34.92 21.03 15.41
C THR A 301 -36.00 22.10 15.53
N GLN A 302 -37.08 22.03 14.76
CA GLN A 302 -38.20 22.99 14.88
C GLN A 302 -39.06 22.70 16.11
N ALA A 303 -39.29 21.42 16.47
CA ALA A 303 -40.05 21.03 17.65
C ALA A 303 -39.40 21.45 18.99
N SER A 304 -38.06 21.55 19.05
CA SER A 304 -37.34 22.01 20.25
C SER A 304 -37.34 23.53 20.49
N SER A 305 -37.98 24.33 19.62
CA SER A 305 -38.11 25.79 19.79
C SER A 305 -39.37 26.23 20.55
N VAL A 306 -40.23 25.28 20.94
CA VAL A 306 -41.43 25.55 21.76
C VAL A 306 -41.18 24.96 23.14
N VAL A 307 -41.21 25.81 24.18
CA VAL A 307 -40.95 25.55 25.61
C VAL A 307 -39.53 25.93 26.08
N ARG A 308 -39.36 27.22 26.38
CA ARG A 308 -38.51 27.67 27.51
C ARG A 308 -39.28 28.74 28.31
N PRO A 309 -39.53 28.56 29.62
CA PRO A 309 -40.12 29.62 30.43
C PRO A 309 -39.10 30.73 30.68
N HIS A 310 -39.59 31.96 30.67
CA HIS A 310 -38.84 33.20 30.85
C HIS A 310 -38.23 33.26 32.26
N SER A 311 -36.90 33.38 32.35
CA SER A 311 -36.20 33.77 33.58
C SER A 311 -35.11 34.77 33.22
N THR A 312 -35.29 36.00 33.70
CA THR A 312 -34.42 37.14 33.51
C THR A 312 -33.18 37.02 34.40
N ARG A 313 -31.99 36.88 33.82
CA ARG A 313 -30.74 37.18 34.56
C ARG A 313 -29.64 37.72 33.64
N LYS A 314 -29.12 38.87 34.06
CA LYS A 314 -28.14 39.73 33.39
C LYS A 314 -26.84 38.99 33.06
N HIS A 315 -26.31 39.30 31.87
CA HIS A 315 -24.99 38.88 31.41
C HIS A 315 -23.90 39.38 32.36
N LYS A 316 -23.07 38.46 32.89
CA LYS A 316 -21.79 38.78 33.53
C LYS A 316 -20.70 38.04 32.73
N GLN A 317 -19.73 38.79 32.22
CA GLN A 317 -18.55 38.27 31.54
C GLN A 317 -17.52 37.85 32.60
N THR A 318 -17.00 36.62 32.53
CA THR A 318 -15.80 36.14 33.26
C THR A 318 -15.26 34.93 32.48
N GLU A 319 -14.08 34.98 31.84
CA GLU A 319 -12.69 34.93 32.32
C GLU A 319 -12.08 33.51 32.22
N LYS A 320 -10.82 33.46 31.75
CA LYS A 320 -10.08 32.27 31.29
C LYS A 320 -10.05 31.13 32.31
N ALA A 321 -10.34 29.91 31.86
CA ALA A 321 -10.25 28.71 32.69
C ALA A 321 -8.79 28.26 32.88
N GLN A 322 -8.38 28.13 34.15
CA GLN A 322 -7.14 27.50 34.61
C GLN A 322 -7.29 25.98 34.72
N TYR A 323 -6.15 25.29 34.55
CA TYR A 323 -5.94 23.85 34.67
C TYR A 323 -6.13 23.34 36.11
N VAL A 324 -6.74 22.15 36.26
CA VAL A 324 -6.82 21.40 37.54
C VAL A 324 -6.51 19.91 37.26
N PRO A 325 -5.75 19.20 38.12
CA PRO A 325 -5.27 17.83 37.86
C PRO A 325 -6.32 16.73 38.17
N GLU A 326 -6.13 15.59 37.52
CA GLU A 326 -6.96 14.37 37.50
C GLU A 326 -7.12 13.64 38.86
N PRO A 327 -8.18 12.83 39.01
CA PRO A 327 -8.19 11.67 39.89
C PRO A 327 -8.13 10.32 39.12
N GLU A 328 -7.43 9.37 39.74
CA GLU A 328 -7.13 7.98 39.34
C GLU A 328 -8.31 6.98 39.44
N PRO A 329 -8.17 5.74 38.89
CA PRO A 329 -9.18 5.06 38.07
C PRO A 329 -10.00 4.02 38.84
N ASN A 330 -11.15 3.63 38.28
CA ASN A 330 -11.79 2.35 38.60
C ASN A 330 -12.69 1.85 37.46
N GLY A 331 -12.52 0.56 37.14
CA GLY A 331 -13.54 -0.27 36.48
C GLY A 331 -13.31 -0.52 34.99
N MET A 332 -12.56 -1.58 34.68
CA MET A 332 -12.64 -2.28 33.39
C MET A 332 -14.05 -2.83 33.18
N ASP A 333 -14.61 -2.65 31.97
CA ASP A 333 -15.44 -3.65 31.31
C ASP A 333 -15.56 -3.38 29.80
N ASN A 334 -15.10 -4.36 29.02
CA ASN A 334 -15.47 -4.75 27.65
C ASN A 334 -15.84 -3.66 26.63
N ILE A 335 -14.91 -3.34 25.72
CA ILE A 335 -15.19 -2.56 24.50
C ILE A 335 -15.06 -3.47 23.28
N MET A 336 -16.22 -3.67 22.64
CA MET A 336 -16.41 -4.34 21.36
C MET A 336 -15.85 -3.48 20.22
N ASP A 337 -15.28 -4.19 19.25
CA ASP A 337 -14.79 -3.70 17.96
C ASP A 337 -15.86 -2.85 17.25
N ALA A 338 -15.58 -1.55 17.11
CA ALA A 338 -16.48 -0.57 16.53
C ALA A 338 -15.92 -0.11 15.19
N GLY A 339 -16.48 -0.70 14.14
CA GLY A 339 -16.26 -0.32 12.76
C GLY A 339 -16.66 1.13 12.45
N GLU A 340 -16.08 1.59 11.34
CA GLU A 340 -16.37 2.83 10.61
C GLU A 340 -17.72 3.49 10.93
N ILE A 341 -17.66 4.63 11.60
CA ILE A 341 -18.81 5.52 11.79
C ILE A 341 -18.91 6.49 10.61
N GLU A 342 -20.04 6.40 9.93
CA GLU A 342 -20.50 7.27 8.84
C GLU A 342 -20.52 8.76 9.24
N GLY A 343 -19.98 9.61 8.36
CA GLY A 343 -19.98 11.06 8.55
C GLY A 343 -19.96 11.91 7.28
N ALA A 344 -20.15 11.36 6.08
CA ALA A 344 -20.13 12.18 4.86
C ALA A 344 -21.50 12.81 4.53
N SER A 345 -21.52 14.10 4.14
CA SER A 345 -22.68 14.64 3.42
C SER A 345 -22.44 15.97 2.67
N LYS A 346 -22.56 15.96 1.34
CA LYS A 346 -22.76 17.08 0.36
C LYS A 346 -21.46 17.73 -0.10
N ASP A 347 -21.00 17.55 -1.34
CA ASP A 347 -21.74 17.76 -2.60
C ASP A 347 -21.48 16.72 -3.72
N GLU A 348 -22.57 16.38 -4.41
CA GLU A 348 -22.74 16.00 -5.82
C GLU A 348 -21.63 15.25 -6.61
N TYR A 349 -21.89 13.94 -6.83
CA TYR A 349 -21.42 13.04 -7.91
C TYR A 349 -20.11 12.28 -7.76
N ASP A 350 -19.99 11.53 -6.67
CA ASP A 350 -19.26 10.26 -6.68
C ASP A 350 -20.26 9.12 -6.84
N GLU A 351 -19.90 8.06 -7.60
CA GLU A 351 -20.55 6.76 -7.47
C GLU A 351 -20.33 6.30 -6.01
N GLU A 352 -21.27 6.70 -5.13
CA GLU A 352 -21.28 6.34 -3.71
C GLU A 352 -21.27 4.81 -3.62
N ILE A 353 -20.13 4.28 -3.14
CA ILE A 353 -19.99 2.91 -2.67
C ILE A 353 -21.15 2.64 -1.70
N PRO A 354 -21.98 1.60 -1.89
CA PRO A 354 -23.14 1.40 -1.04
C PRO A 354 -22.72 1.15 0.42
N PRO A 355 -23.48 1.64 1.42
CA PRO A 355 -23.16 1.45 2.83
C PRO A 355 -23.12 -0.03 3.21
N LYS A 356 -22.22 -0.38 4.14
CA LYS A 356 -21.85 -1.75 4.57
C LYS A 356 -23.00 -2.64 5.11
N HIS A 357 -24.24 -2.14 5.18
CA HIS A 357 -25.36 -2.89 5.77
C HIS A 357 -26.62 -3.05 4.89
N LEU A 358 -26.58 -2.73 3.60
CA LEU A 358 -27.65 -3.15 2.68
C LEU A 358 -27.08 -3.65 1.34
N ARG A 359 -26.54 -4.88 1.36
CA ARG A 359 -26.43 -5.71 0.15
C ARG A 359 -27.75 -6.47 -0.03
N THR A 360 -28.70 -5.89 -0.76
CA THR A 360 -29.83 -6.66 -1.31
C THR A 360 -29.52 -7.05 -2.74
N GLY A 361 -28.61 -8.00 -2.87
CA GLY A 361 -28.57 -8.95 -3.96
C GLY A 361 -28.30 -10.26 -3.27
N ASP A 362 -29.27 -11.16 -3.25
CA ASP A 362 -29.10 -12.47 -2.64
C ASP A 362 -27.93 -13.18 -3.35
N PRO A 363 -26.78 -13.43 -2.68
CA PRO A 363 -25.70 -14.21 -3.26
C PRO A 363 -26.09 -15.70 -3.36
N ASN A 364 -27.27 -16.07 -2.88
CA ASN A 364 -27.82 -17.42 -2.85
C ASN A 364 -28.94 -17.63 -3.88
N SER A 365 -29.01 -16.88 -4.99
CA SER A 365 -29.79 -17.41 -6.12
C SER A 365 -29.06 -18.65 -6.64
N GLU A 366 -29.46 -19.81 -6.14
CA GLU A 366 -29.13 -21.15 -6.63
C GLU A 366 -29.57 -21.26 -8.11
N ASN A 367 -28.81 -20.66 -9.03
CA ASN A 367 -28.87 -21.04 -10.43
C ASN A 367 -27.97 -22.27 -10.63
N ASP A 368 -28.43 -23.39 -10.07
CA ASP A 368 -27.89 -24.74 -10.24
C ASP A 368 -28.25 -25.35 -11.61
N ALA A 369 -28.46 -24.53 -12.63
CA ALA A 369 -28.81 -25.01 -13.96
C ALA A 369 -28.32 -24.08 -15.08
N ASP A 370 -27.07 -24.26 -15.50
CA ASP A 370 -26.75 -24.21 -16.94
C ASP A 370 -25.58 -25.15 -17.25
N PRO A 371 -25.84 -26.41 -17.65
CA PRO A 371 -24.80 -27.35 -18.02
C PRO A 371 -24.57 -27.28 -19.53
N ALA A 372 -23.41 -26.75 -19.98
CA ALA A 372 -22.84 -27.18 -21.27
C ALA A 372 -21.37 -26.81 -21.51
N LEU A 373 -20.88 -25.65 -21.04
CA LEU A 373 -19.57 -25.14 -21.47
C LEU A 373 -18.75 -24.61 -20.29
N PRO A 374 -17.43 -24.92 -20.23
CA PRO A 374 -16.57 -24.30 -19.24
C PRO A 374 -16.52 -22.76 -19.41
N ASN A 375 -16.54 -22.03 -18.29
CA ASN A 375 -16.54 -20.56 -18.31
C ASN A 375 -15.15 -19.95 -18.35
N ILE A 376 -14.08 -20.72 -18.17
CA ILE A 376 -12.73 -20.22 -18.41
C ILE A 376 -12.36 -20.44 -19.89
N HIS A 377 -12.09 -19.34 -20.57
CA HIS A 377 -11.63 -19.31 -21.96
C HIS A 377 -10.14 -19.61 -22.00
N PRO A 378 -9.61 -20.23 -23.08
CA PRO A 378 -8.21 -20.64 -23.10
C PRO A 378 -7.25 -19.45 -23.01
N ASN A 379 -7.68 -18.27 -23.46
CA ASN A 379 -6.89 -17.04 -23.39
C ASN A 379 -7.07 -16.24 -22.08
N ASP A 380 -7.94 -16.64 -21.15
CA ASP A 380 -8.14 -15.90 -19.89
C ASP A 380 -6.82 -15.81 -19.07
N PRO A 381 -6.08 -16.91 -18.83
CA PRO A 381 -4.79 -16.82 -18.16
C PRO A 381 -3.75 -16.03 -18.97
N ALA A 382 -3.73 -16.21 -20.28
CA ALA A 382 -2.77 -15.52 -21.15
C ALA A 382 -2.97 -14.00 -21.15
N ASN A 383 -4.21 -13.53 -20.99
CA ASN A 383 -4.50 -12.10 -20.81
C ASN A 383 -4.07 -11.62 -19.41
N PHE A 384 -4.46 -12.33 -18.35
CA PHE A 384 -4.09 -11.97 -16.98
C PHE A 384 -2.57 -11.96 -16.77
N PHE A 385 -1.83 -12.88 -17.39
CA PHE A 385 -0.37 -12.94 -17.29
C PHE A 385 0.34 -11.81 -18.04
N LYS A 386 -0.28 -11.15 -19.02
CA LYS A 386 0.26 -9.90 -19.57
C LYS A 386 0.23 -8.79 -18.53
N LEU A 387 -0.88 -8.66 -17.79
CA LEU A 387 -0.98 -7.73 -16.66
C LEU A 387 0.05 -8.09 -15.56
N SER A 388 0.16 -9.37 -15.21
CA SER A 388 1.14 -9.84 -14.21
C SER A 388 2.58 -9.55 -14.63
N ALA A 389 2.95 -9.86 -15.87
CA ALA A 389 4.28 -9.60 -16.41
C ALA A 389 4.59 -8.09 -16.48
N ALA A 390 3.63 -7.27 -16.95
CA ALA A 390 3.78 -5.82 -16.95
C ALA A 390 4.04 -5.29 -15.54
N LEU A 391 3.27 -5.76 -14.54
CA LEU A 391 3.45 -5.39 -13.13
C LEU A 391 4.82 -5.81 -12.59
N GLN A 392 5.30 -7.01 -12.92
CA GLN A 392 6.64 -7.47 -12.51
C GLN A 392 7.75 -6.56 -13.07
N LEU A 393 7.63 -6.09 -14.31
CA LEU A 393 8.59 -5.17 -14.93
C LEU A 393 8.55 -3.78 -14.26
N ILE A 394 7.37 -3.16 -14.15
CA ILE A 394 7.26 -1.77 -13.66
C ILE A 394 7.43 -1.62 -12.15
N LEU A 395 7.21 -2.70 -11.38
CA LEU A 395 7.43 -2.73 -9.93
C LEU A 395 8.82 -3.23 -9.55
N ALA A 396 9.69 -3.53 -10.53
CA ALA A 396 11.06 -3.92 -10.27
C ALA A 396 11.83 -2.79 -9.55
N GLN A 397 12.79 -3.17 -8.71
CA GLN A 397 13.66 -2.23 -7.99
C GLN A 397 14.53 -1.40 -8.95
N LYS A 398 14.88 -1.97 -10.10
CA LYS A 398 15.61 -1.29 -11.16
C LYS A 398 14.86 -1.53 -12.45
N THR A 399 14.64 -0.45 -13.19
CA THR A 399 14.00 -0.49 -14.49
C THR A 399 14.89 0.24 -15.49
N CYS A 400 14.91 -0.25 -16.72
CA CYS A 400 15.49 0.46 -17.86
C CYS A 400 14.39 0.84 -18.87
N ASN A 401 14.73 1.66 -19.87
CA ASN A 401 13.75 2.09 -20.88
C ASN A 401 13.12 0.90 -21.63
N GLN A 402 13.90 -0.17 -21.86
CA GLN A 402 13.38 -1.37 -22.50
C GLN A 402 12.32 -2.07 -21.64
N ASP A 403 12.51 -2.15 -20.33
CA ASP A 403 11.51 -2.73 -19.41
C ASP A 403 10.21 -1.89 -19.40
N ILE A 404 10.34 -0.57 -19.46
CA ILE A 404 9.20 0.37 -19.52
C ILE A 404 8.43 0.18 -20.83
N GLU A 405 9.12 0.14 -21.96
CA GLU A 405 8.52 -0.08 -23.28
C GLU A 405 7.83 -1.46 -23.37
N GLU A 406 8.47 -2.51 -22.86
CA GLU A 406 7.90 -3.85 -22.84
C GLU A 406 6.65 -3.92 -21.95
N ALA A 407 6.68 -3.30 -20.77
CA ALA A 407 5.51 -3.23 -19.91
C ALA A 407 4.35 -2.44 -20.54
N ASP A 408 4.63 -1.34 -21.24
CA ASP A 408 3.62 -0.55 -21.93
C ASP A 408 2.93 -1.36 -23.03
N VAL A 409 3.73 -2.09 -23.83
CA VAL A 409 3.21 -3.02 -24.85
C VAL A 409 2.34 -4.12 -24.21
N LEU A 410 2.78 -4.69 -23.08
CA LEU A 410 2.01 -5.71 -22.36
C LEU A 410 0.69 -5.16 -21.81
N LEU A 411 0.67 -3.94 -21.26
CA LEU A 411 -0.56 -3.28 -20.80
C LEU A 411 -1.52 -2.97 -21.95
N GLN A 412 -1.01 -2.50 -23.09
CA GLN A 412 -1.82 -2.26 -24.28
C GLN A 412 -2.44 -3.57 -24.79
N GLN A 413 -1.63 -4.63 -24.94
CA GLN A 413 -2.13 -5.94 -25.37
C GLN A 413 -3.16 -6.50 -24.39
N TYR A 414 -2.89 -6.34 -23.08
CA TYR A 414 -3.81 -6.70 -22.02
C TYR A 414 -5.18 -6.04 -22.21
N ASP A 415 -5.22 -4.71 -22.37
CA ASP A 415 -6.47 -3.95 -22.51
C ASP A 415 -7.22 -4.29 -23.81
N LEU A 416 -6.50 -4.45 -24.93
CA LEU A 416 -7.08 -4.81 -26.22
C LEU A 416 -7.72 -6.21 -26.20
N GLU A 417 -7.02 -7.18 -25.60
CA GLU A 417 -7.55 -8.53 -25.44
C GLU A 417 -8.72 -8.56 -24.45
N LEU A 418 -8.73 -7.71 -23.42
CA LEU A 418 -9.85 -7.59 -22.48
C LEU A 418 -11.16 -7.22 -23.21
N ILE A 419 -11.09 -6.30 -24.18
CA ILE A 419 -12.22 -5.96 -25.05
C ILE A 419 -12.69 -7.19 -25.84
N SER A 420 -11.75 -7.96 -26.39
CA SER A 420 -12.08 -9.14 -27.19
C SER A 420 -12.68 -10.29 -26.38
N LEU A 421 -12.25 -10.46 -25.12
CA LEU A 421 -12.65 -11.58 -24.26
C LEU A 421 -13.94 -11.30 -23.49
N TYR A 422 -14.13 -10.07 -23.02
CA TYR A 422 -15.24 -9.73 -22.11
C TYR A 422 -16.12 -8.60 -22.62
N GLY A 423 -15.79 -8.00 -23.76
CA GLY A 423 -16.51 -6.89 -24.35
C GLY A 423 -16.03 -5.51 -23.85
N PRO A 424 -16.39 -4.42 -24.55
CA PRO A 424 -15.93 -3.06 -24.25
C PRO A 424 -16.42 -2.51 -22.89
N SER A 425 -17.49 -3.07 -22.35
CA SER A 425 -18.18 -2.58 -21.16
C SER A 425 -17.39 -2.80 -19.86
N VAL A 426 -16.46 -3.76 -19.81
CA VAL A 426 -15.63 -4.03 -18.63
C VAL A 426 -14.56 -2.96 -18.40
N LEU A 427 -14.18 -2.23 -19.45
CA LEU A 427 -13.16 -1.19 -19.36
C LEU A 427 -13.60 -0.03 -18.47
N LYS A 428 -12.82 0.17 -17.41
CA LYS A 428 -12.92 1.30 -16.47
C LYS A 428 -11.94 2.41 -16.83
N PRO A 429 -12.17 3.67 -16.38
CA PRO A 429 -11.20 4.76 -16.50
C PRO A 429 -9.76 4.38 -16.13
N ASN A 430 -9.57 3.46 -15.18
CA ASN A 430 -8.25 2.98 -14.75
C ASN A 430 -7.42 2.38 -15.89
N HIS A 431 -8.04 1.64 -16.82
CA HIS A 431 -7.35 1.05 -17.97
C HIS A 431 -6.76 2.14 -18.87
N HIS A 432 -7.55 3.17 -19.18
CA HIS A 432 -7.02 4.32 -19.91
C HIS A 432 -5.90 5.02 -19.15
N TYR A 433 -6.04 5.24 -17.84
CA TYR A 433 -4.96 5.84 -17.05
C TYR A 433 -3.69 4.99 -17.02
N ALA A 434 -3.79 3.67 -17.21
CA ALA A 434 -2.63 2.80 -17.27
C ALA A 434 -1.77 3.05 -18.52
N THR A 435 -2.32 3.59 -19.61
CA THR A 435 -1.56 3.97 -20.82
C THR A 435 -0.63 5.17 -20.61
N HIS A 436 -0.78 5.87 -19.47
CA HIS A 436 0.11 6.96 -19.08
C HIS A 436 1.20 6.51 -18.08
N THR A 437 1.23 5.24 -17.69
CA THR A 437 2.20 4.71 -16.70
C THR A 437 3.63 4.86 -17.21
N ALA A 438 3.90 4.49 -18.47
CA ALA A 438 5.23 4.58 -19.06
C ALA A 438 5.75 6.04 -19.08
N ALA A 439 4.89 6.98 -19.46
CA ALA A 439 5.24 8.40 -19.44
C ALA A 439 5.52 8.91 -18.02
N CYS A 440 4.75 8.49 -17.02
CA CYS A 440 5.05 8.80 -15.62
C CYS A 440 6.41 8.23 -15.19
N MET A 441 6.76 7.02 -15.63
CA MET A 441 8.05 6.42 -15.29
C MET A 441 9.23 7.11 -15.96
N HIS A 442 9.07 7.59 -17.19
CA HIS A 442 10.10 8.39 -17.85
C HIS A 442 10.33 9.74 -17.16
N ASP A 443 9.28 10.36 -16.61
CA ASP A 443 9.36 11.66 -15.95
C ASP A 443 9.87 11.55 -14.50
N PHE A 444 9.43 10.53 -13.75
CA PHE A 444 9.61 10.44 -12.29
C PHE A 444 10.45 9.23 -11.82
N GLY A 445 10.86 8.36 -12.75
CA GLY A 445 11.66 7.16 -12.45
C GLY A 445 10.82 5.91 -12.15
N PRO A 446 11.38 4.91 -11.46
CA PRO A 446 10.64 3.70 -11.08
C PRO A 446 9.41 3.98 -10.21
N LEU A 447 8.37 3.13 -10.29
CA LEU A 447 7.10 3.35 -9.57
C LEU A 447 7.25 3.45 -8.05
N HIS A 448 8.21 2.74 -7.46
CA HIS A 448 8.46 2.79 -6.02
C HIS A 448 9.00 4.15 -5.55
N CYS A 449 9.39 5.04 -6.47
CA CYS A 449 9.76 6.43 -6.18
C CYS A 449 8.53 7.35 -6.01
N PHE A 450 7.33 6.92 -6.41
CA PHE A 450 6.12 7.74 -6.35
C PHE A 450 4.82 6.96 -6.07
N TRP A 451 4.89 5.85 -5.33
CA TRP A 451 3.69 5.14 -4.86
C TRP A 451 3.20 5.61 -3.48
N THR A 452 1.96 5.25 -3.12
CA THR A 452 1.30 5.78 -1.90
C THR A 452 1.05 4.78 -0.77
N PHE A 453 1.56 3.55 -0.86
CA PHE A 453 1.36 2.48 0.15
C PHE A 453 1.59 2.93 1.59
N LEU A 454 2.69 3.65 1.84
CA LEU A 454 3.01 4.14 3.17
C LEU A 454 1.99 5.16 3.68
N PHE A 455 1.55 6.08 2.82
CA PHE A 455 0.61 7.13 3.20
C PHE A 455 -0.78 6.56 3.51
N GLU A 456 -1.21 5.52 2.79
CA GLU A 456 -2.48 4.83 3.05
C GLU A 456 -2.48 4.13 4.41
N ARG A 457 -1.37 3.47 4.77
CA ARG A 457 -1.20 2.86 6.11
C ARG A 457 -1.26 3.91 7.21
N ILE A 458 -0.55 5.04 7.03
CA ILE A 458 -0.57 6.16 7.98
C ILE A 458 -1.99 6.73 8.11
N ASN A 459 -2.73 6.89 7.01
CA ASN A 459 -4.12 7.35 7.02
C ASN A 459 -5.02 6.43 7.84
N LYS A 460 -4.94 5.11 7.64
CA LYS A 460 -5.74 4.12 8.38
C LYS A 460 -5.46 4.19 9.89
N MET A 461 -4.20 4.34 10.28
CA MET A 461 -3.83 4.47 11.69
C MET A 461 -4.31 5.78 12.30
N MET A 462 -4.18 6.90 11.57
CA MET A 462 -4.76 8.17 12.01
C MET A 462 -6.26 8.05 12.23
N GLN A 463 -6.99 7.37 11.34
CA GLN A 463 -8.42 7.15 11.47
C GLN A 463 -8.77 6.36 12.74
N VAL A 464 -8.05 5.28 13.03
CA VAL A 464 -8.25 4.51 14.27
C VAL A 464 -8.04 5.40 15.50
N CYS A 465 -6.92 6.11 15.57
CA CYS A 465 -6.61 6.96 16.73
C CYS A 465 -7.59 8.11 16.92
N LEU A 466 -8.05 8.75 15.84
CA LEU A 466 -9.05 9.81 15.89
C LEU A 466 -10.42 9.30 16.39
N ASN A 467 -10.70 8.00 16.22
CA ASN A 467 -11.96 7.39 16.62
C ASN A 467 -11.91 6.78 18.03
N THR A 468 -10.73 6.45 18.58
CA THR A 468 -10.59 5.70 19.85
C THR A 468 -10.13 6.53 21.05
N GLY A 469 -9.75 7.81 20.90
CA GLY A 469 -9.16 8.62 21.97
C GLY A 469 -10.05 9.74 22.56
N PRO A 470 -9.83 10.19 23.81
CA PRO A 470 -10.35 11.46 24.29
C PRO A 470 -9.79 12.61 23.42
N LYS A 471 -10.64 13.60 23.14
CA LYS A 471 -10.42 14.64 22.12
C LYS A 471 -9.32 15.67 22.48
N THR A 472 -8.06 15.25 22.61
CA THR A 472 -6.90 16.16 22.58
C THR A 472 -6.10 15.97 21.29
N PRO A 473 -5.67 17.07 20.63
CA PRO A 473 -5.54 17.11 19.19
C PRO A 473 -4.06 17.02 18.77
N ILE A 474 -3.74 16.20 17.77
CA ILE A 474 -2.48 16.23 17.00
C ILE A 474 -1.24 15.59 17.68
N SER A 475 -0.93 15.86 18.96
CA SER A 475 0.29 15.32 19.60
C SER A 475 0.27 13.78 19.75
N GLU A 476 -0.86 13.21 20.14
CA GLU A 476 -1.05 11.75 20.23
C GLU A 476 -1.05 11.08 18.85
N SER A 477 -1.54 11.78 17.82
CA SER A 477 -1.49 11.30 16.43
C SER A 477 -0.06 11.24 15.90
N ILE A 478 0.81 12.18 16.28
CA ILE A 478 2.24 12.16 15.96
C ILE A 478 2.92 10.96 16.62
N VAL A 479 2.63 10.66 17.89
CA VAL A 479 3.20 9.49 18.60
C VAL A 479 2.70 8.17 18.02
N ALA A 480 1.41 8.10 17.65
CA ALA A 480 0.85 6.92 16.98
C ALA A 480 1.46 6.70 15.59
N MET A 481 1.75 7.80 14.86
CA MET A 481 2.49 7.74 13.61
C MET A 481 3.89 7.17 13.84
N TYR A 482 4.65 7.61 14.85
CA TYR A 482 5.95 6.99 15.17
C TYR A 482 5.84 5.47 15.45
N LYS A 483 4.78 5.02 16.13
CA LYS A 483 4.55 3.58 16.38
C LYS A 483 4.19 2.79 15.12
N ALA A 484 3.37 3.37 14.23
CA ALA A 484 3.03 2.81 12.91
C ALA A 484 4.25 2.44 12.07
N THR A 485 5.30 3.25 12.23
CA THR A 485 6.45 3.27 11.33
C THR A 485 7.53 2.29 11.76
N ALA A 486 7.42 1.81 13.00
CA ALA A 486 8.18 0.68 13.52
C ALA A 486 7.58 -0.68 13.13
N ASP A 487 6.33 -0.72 12.64
CA ASP A 487 5.56 -1.96 12.37
C ASP A 487 5.53 -2.27 10.87
N ASN A 488 6.73 -2.36 10.25
CA ASN A 488 6.90 -2.55 8.80
C ASN A 488 6.95 -4.03 8.36
N GLN A 489 6.81 -4.99 9.28
CA GLN A 489 6.89 -6.42 8.95
C GLN A 489 5.82 -6.80 7.90
N GLY A 490 6.22 -7.48 6.82
CA GLY A 490 5.26 -8.05 5.86
C GLY A 490 4.96 -7.23 4.60
N THR A 491 5.68 -6.12 4.34
CA THR A 491 5.37 -5.21 3.22
C THR A 491 6.47 -5.20 2.14
N VAL A 492 6.11 -4.90 0.88
CA VAL A 492 7.09 -4.77 -0.22
C VAL A 492 8.15 -3.70 0.06
N GLN A 493 7.78 -2.68 0.85
CA GLN A 493 8.71 -1.67 1.37
C GLN A 493 9.73 -2.27 2.36
N ALA A 494 9.32 -3.20 3.23
CA ALA A 494 10.25 -3.90 4.13
C ALA A 494 11.17 -4.86 3.38
N LEU A 495 10.69 -5.52 2.34
CA LEU A 495 11.55 -6.31 1.44
C LEU A 495 12.58 -5.46 0.70
N ALA A 496 12.17 -4.28 0.23
CA ALA A 496 13.10 -3.31 -0.33
C ALA A 496 14.10 -2.83 0.73
N GLN A 497 13.65 -2.53 1.95
CA GLN A 497 14.49 -2.12 3.08
C GLN A 497 15.48 -3.21 3.51
N GLU A 498 15.04 -4.47 3.65
CA GLU A 498 15.87 -5.63 4.01
C GLU A 498 16.94 -5.92 2.95
N SER A 499 16.61 -5.73 1.67
CA SER A 499 17.60 -5.81 0.59
C SER A 499 18.64 -4.68 0.63
N ILE A 500 18.27 -3.54 1.25
CA ILE A 500 19.09 -2.33 1.37
C ILE A 500 19.91 -2.34 2.68
N GLU A 501 19.43 -2.92 3.77
CA GLU A 501 20.19 -3.10 5.01
C GLU A 501 21.40 -4.02 4.80
N ALA A 502 21.31 -4.97 3.86
CA ALA A 502 22.46 -5.75 3.39
C ALA A 502 23.56 -4.89 2.71
N TYR A 503 23.26 -3.64 2.32
CA TYR A 503 24.21 -2.67 1.75
C TYR A 503 24.80 -1.69 2.78
N GLU A 504 24.23 -1.56 3.99
CA GLU A 504 24.72 -0.61 5.02
C GLU A 504 25.98 -1.12 5.75
N ASP A 505 26.27 -2.43 5.76
CA ASP A 505 27.46 -3.04 6.40
C ASP A 505 28.73 -3.02 5.51
N GLY A 506 28.83 -2.03 4.62
CA GLY A 506 29.88 -1.88 3.61
C GLY A 506 31.31 -1.99 4.15
N GLY A 507 31.98 -3.11 3.85
CA GLY A 507 33.43 -3.32 4.04
C GLY A 507 33.84 -4.29 5.14
N ILE A 508 32.91 -4.89 5.90
CA ILE A 508 33.23 -5.72 7.07
C ILE A 508 33.10 -7.21 6.75
N ALA A 509 34.23 -7.93 6.74
CA ALA A 509 34.26 -9.37 6.44
C ALA A 509 33.81 -10.24 7.62
N LEU A 510 34.17 -9.87 8.85
CA LEU A 510 33.78 -10.55 10.09
C LEU A 510 33.79 -9.59 11.28
N GLN A 511 32.71 -9.49 12.05
CA GLN A 511 32.66 -8.69 13.29
C GLN A 511 31.68 -9.27 14.31
N LEU A 512 32.04 -9.28 15.59
CA LEU A 512 31.16 -9.71 16.69
C LEU A 512 30.39 -8.52 17.29
N SER A 513 29.23 -8.78 17.90
CA SER A 513 28.41 -7.74 18.52
C SER A 513 29.17 -6.96 19.62
N PRO A 514 28.95 -5.64 19.77
CA PRO A 514 29.55 -4.86 20.86
C PRO A 514 29.07 -5.31 22.25
N HIS A 515 27.84 -5.84 22.30
CA HIS A 515 27.25 -6.39 23.51
C HIS A 515 27.75 -7.83 23.70
N SER A 516 28.36 -8.08 24.85
CA SER A 516 28.89 -9.39 25.22
C SER A 516 28.74 -9.64 26.71
N GLN A 517 28.65 -10.90 27.10
CA GLN A 517 28.52 -11.30 28.49
C GLN A 517 29.35 -12.55 28.78
N SER A 518 30.09 -12.56 29.89
CA SER A 518 30.77 -13.77 30.35
C SER A 518 29.78 -14.70 31.04
N VAL A 519 29.71 -15.95 30.57
CA VAL A 519 28.78 -16.97 31.05
C VAL A 519 29.55 -18.27 31.33
N LYS A 520 29.07 -19.06 32.29
CA LYS A 520 29.58 -20.43 32.52
C LYS A 520 28.96 -21.37 31.49
N LEU A 521 29.80 -22.15 30.81
CA LEU A 521 29.33 -23.08 29.79
C LEU A 521 28.53 -24.23 30.42
N PRO A 522 27.38 -24.61 29.83
CA PRO A 522 26.73 -25.88 30.13
C PRO A 522 27.72 -27.06 29.98
N MET A 523 27.59 -28.08 30.82
CA MET A 523 28.59 -29.17 30.92
C MET A 523 28.73 -29.98 29.62
N ASP A 524 27.63 -30.18 28.91
CA ASP A 524 27.55 -30.83 27.60
C ASP A 524 28.26 -30.02 26.51
N VAL A 525 28.03 -28.71 26.44
CA VAL A 525 28.72 -27.79 25.52
C VAL A 525 30.21 -27.73 25.88
N TYR A 526 30.55 -27.64 27.16
CA TYR A 526 31.92 -27.62 27.66
C TYR A 526 32.72 -28.87 27.26
N HIS A 527 32.16 -30.07 27.44
CA HIS A 527 32.85 -31.32 27.08
C HIS A 527 33.00 -31.48 25.57
N SER A 528 32.00 -31.09 24.79
CA SER A 528 32.06 -31.11 23.33
C SER A 528 33.13 -30.15 22.80
N LEU A 529 33.18 -28.95 23.38
CA LEU A 529 34.17 -27.93 23.08
C LEU A 529 35.60 -28.34 23.47
N LEU A 530 35.77 -28.92 24.66
CA LEU A 530 37.06 -29.45 25.10
C LEU A 530 37.57 -30.50 24.13
N ARG A 531 36.70 -31.42 23.68
CA ARG A 531 37.07 -32.46 22.71
C ARG A 531 37.47 -31.86 21.37
N TYR A 532 36.72 -30.86 20.89
CA TYR A 532 37.06 -30.14 19.66
C TYR A 532 38.44 -29.48 19.76
N LEU A 533 38.71 -28.73 20.83
CA LEU A 533 39.98 -28.04 21.03
C LEU A 533 41.15 -29.02 21.20
N GLN A 534 40.96 -30.17 21.83
CA GLN A 534 41.99 -31.22 21.94
C GLN A 534 42.38 -31.80 20.58
N VAL A 535 41.42 -31.93 19.65
CA VAL A 535 41.67 -32.43 18.29
C VAL A 535 42.38 -31.37 17.43
N HIS A 536 41.93 -30.12 17.51
CA HIS A 536 42.45 -29.03 16.67
C HIS A 536 43.75 -28.41 17.20
N PHE A 537 44.01 -28.49 18.51
CA PHE A 537 45.22 -27.97 19.15
C PHE A 537 45.91 -29.02 20.03
N PRO A 538 46.42 -30.12 19.42
CA PRO A 538 46.98 -31.25 20.16
C PRO A 538 48.23 -30.88 20.98
N HIS A 539 48.95 -29.83 20.59
CA HIS A 539 50.15 -29.35 21.28
C HIS A 539 49.87 -28.52 22.55
N SER A 540 48.62 -28.12 22.78
CA SER A 540 48.25 -27.29 23.94
C SER A 540 48.01 -28.11 25.23
N HIS A 541 48.08 -29.45 25.15
CA HIS A 541 47.89 -30.39 26.27
C HIS A 541 46.67 -30.05 27.15
N LEU A 542 45.54 -29.75 26.49
CA LEU A 542 44.31 -29.32 27.15
C LEU A 542 43.66 -30.46 27.91
N ARG A 543 43.22 -30.19 29.14
CA ARG A 543 42.48 -31.11 29.99
C ARG A 543 41.21 -30.48 30.54
N SER A 544 40.32 -31.34 31.03
CA SER A 544 39.13 -30.90 31.75
C SER A 544 39.51 -30.19 33.03
N TYR A 545 38.84 -29.08 33.32
CA TYR A 545 38.94 -28.32 34.56
C TYR A 545 38.70 -29.18 35.80
N PHE A 546 37.81 -30.17 35.68
CA PHE A 546 37.40 -31.03 36.78
C PHE A 546 38.33 -32.23 37.01
N SER A 547 39.32 -32.44 36.14
CA SER A 547 40.34 -33.48 36.30
C SER A 547 41.56 -32.97 37.07
N LEU A 548 42.28 -33.83 37.78
CA LEU A 548 43.62 -33.52 38.28
C LEU A 548 44.63 -33.84 37.17
N GLY A 549 45.64 -32.98 36.96
CA GLY A 549 46.61 -33.15 35.88
C GLY A 549 48.03 -32.81 36.27
N ASP A 550 48.98 -33.26 35.45
CA ASP A 550 50.42 -33.02 35.59
C ASP A 550 50.78 -31.55 35.29
N SER A 551 51.96 -31.11 35.74
CA SER A 551 52.42 -29.71 35.68
C SER A 551 52.49 -29.08 34.27
N ASP A 552 52.47 -29.89 33.21
CA ASP A 552 52.50 -29.44 31.81
C ASP A 552 51.12 -29.36 31.13
N SER A 553 50.05 -29.78 31.82
CA SER A 553 48.69 -29.80 31.26
C SER A 553 47.90 -28.53 31.57
N LEU A 554 47.20 -27.97 30.57
CA LEU A 554 46.39 -26.76 30.72
C LEU A 554 44.92 -27.11 30.94
N ALA A 555 44.35 -26.70 32.07
CA ALA A 555 42.93 -26.88 32.38
C ALA A 555 42.07 -25.86 31.63
N LEU A 556 41.16 -26.31 30.75
CA LEU A 556 40.22 -25.41 30.06
C LEU A 556 39.16 -24.89 31.04
N GLU A 557 39.11 -23.60 31.30
CA GLU A 557 38.10 -23.01 32.19
C GLU A 557 36.68 -23.15 31.60
N PRO A 558 35.65 -23.46 32.41
CA PRO A 558 34.27 -23.63 31.93
C PRO A 558 33.55 -22.28 31.75
N CYS A 559 34.24 -21.28 31.23
CA CYS A 559 33.74 -19.92 31.04
C CYS A 559 33.97 -19.48 29.59
N ALA A 560 32.99 -18.81 29.00
CA ALA A 560 33.11 -18.20 27.68
C ALA A 560 32.38 -16.85 27.64
N THR A 561 32.81 -15.98 26.73
CA THR A 561 32.12 -14.71 26.44
C THR A 561 31.14 -14.93 25.31
N ILE A 562 29.84 -14.72 25.55
CA ILE A 562 28.77 -14.91 24.56
C ILE A 562 28.41 -13.56 23.93
N PHE A 563 28.08 -13.58 22.64
CA PHE A 563 27.73 -12.43 21.80
C PHE A 563 26.31 -12.57 21.26
N ASP A 564 25.61 -11.44 21.07
CA ASP A 564 24.22 -11.42 20.61
C ASP A 564 24.10 -11.68 19.10
N TYR A 565 25.08 -11.23 18.30
CA TYR A 565 25.15 -11.47 16.85
C TYR A 565 26.58 -11.47 16.31
N VAL A 566 26.75 -12.01 15.11
CA VAL A 566 27.99 -11.97 14.32
C VAL A 566 27.68 -11.47 12.91
N ILE A 567 28.52 -10.59 12.39
CA ILE A 567 28.51 -10.15 10.99
C ILE A 567 29.46 -11.07 10.23
N VAL A 568 28.97 -11.82 9.24
CA VAL A 568 29.78 -12.64 8.33
C VAL A 568 29.47 -12.22 6.90
N SER A 569 30.50 -11.83 6.13
CA SER A 569 30.34 -11.41 4.73
C SER A 569 29.19 -10.40 4.53
N GLN A 570 29.16 -9.37 5.38
CA GLN A 570 28.19 -8.27 5.32
C GLN A 570 26.75 -8.66 5.70
N ARG A 571 26.55 -9.79 6.41
CA ARG A 571 25.24 -10.21 6.95
C ARG A 571 25.31 -10.46 8.44
N ARG A 572 24.33 -9.93 9.19
CA ARG A 572 24.16 -10.17 10.63
C ARG A 572 23.41 -11.47 10.89
N TYR A 573 24.05 -12.35 11.64
CA TYR A 573 23.50 -13.59 12.13
C TYR A 573 23.32 -13.51 13.64
N TRP A 574 22.10 -13.71 14.11
CA TRP A 574 21.73 -13.56 15.52
C TRP A 574 21.76 -14.91 16.25
N SER A 575 22.23 -14.89 17.49
CA SER A 575 22.13 -16.03 18.41
C SER A 575 20.68 -16.18 18.87
N LEU A 576 20.10 -17.38 18.70
CA LEU A 576 18.73 -17.66 19.07
C LEU A 576 18.49 -17.54 20.57
N SER A 577 19.47 -17.93 21.40
CA SER A 577 19.37 -17.88 22.87
C SER A 577 19.28 -16.45 23.42
N ARG A 578 19.60 -15.45 22.60
CA ARG A 578 19.70 -14.02 22.96
C ARG A 578 18.79 -13.11 22.15
N ALA A 579 18.12 -13.64 21.13
CA ALA A 579 17.14 -12.91 20.36
C ALA A 579 15.94 -12.55 21.24
N THR A 580 15.79 -11.27 21.58
CA THR A 580 14.67 -10.77 22.41
C THR A 580 13.34 -10.73 21.66
N ASN A 581 13.37 -10.79 20.33
CA ASN A 581 12.22 -10.86 19.45
C ASN A 581 12.40 -12.08 18.53
N GLY A 582 11.41 -12.97 18.45
CA GLY A 582 11.45 -14.25 17.73
C GLY A 582 11.63 -14.21 16.20
N ASN A 583 12.24 -13.15 15.65
CA ASN A 583 12.63 -12.98 14.25
C ASN A 583 14.14 -12.67 14.15
N ALA A 584 14.98 -13.61 14.61
CA ALA A 584 16.42 -13.52 14.47
C ALA A 584 16.87 -14.26 13.21
N ASN A 585 17.67 -13.61 12.36
CA ASN A 585 18.37 -14.25 11.23
C ASN A 585 19.43 -15.24 11.76
N SER A 586 19.00 -16.42 12.22
CA SER A 586 19.85 -17.40 12.91
C SER A 586 20.27 -18.57 12.01
N LEU A 587 19.67 -18.76 10.85
CA LEU A 587 20.02 -19.87 9.97
C LEU A 587 21.39 -19.68 9.33
N VAL A 588 22.29 -20.64 9.56
CA VAL A 588 23.65 -20.64 9.02
C VAL A 588 23.94 -21.97 8.32
N ALA A 589 24.75 -21.89 7.27
CA ALA A 589 25.30 -23.05 6.58
C ALA A 589 26.78 -23.18 6.95
N VAL A 590 27.16 -24.28 7.59
CA VAL A 590 28.53 -24.54 8.05
C VAL A 590 29.17 -25.62 7.19
N CYS A 591 30.34 -25.29 6.66
CA CYS A 591 31.16 -26.20 5.87
C CYS A 591 31.97 -27.09 6.82
N MET A 592 31.63 -28.38 6.88
CA MET A 592 32.23 -29.38 7.76
C MET A 592 33.47 -30.06 7.13
N GLY A 593 33.64 -29.90 5.81
CA GLY A 593 34.74 -30.45 5.01
C GLY A 593 34.59 -30.09 3.54
N PRO A 594 35.49 -30.53 2.65
CA PRO A 594 35.41 -30.22 1.21
C PRO A 594 34.13 -30.77 0.58
N GLY A 595 33.14 -29.90 0.37
CA GLY A 595 31.86 -30.24 -0.28
C GLY A 595 30.74 -30.71 0.66
N GLU A 596 30.97 -30.75 1.97
CA GLU A 596 29.96 -31.14 2.96
C GLU A 596 29.49 -29.90 3.75
N VAL A 597 28.25 -29.49 3.48
CA VAL A 597 27.63 -28.31 4.10
C VAL A 597 26.41 -28.76 4.89
N SER A 598 26.41 -28.45 6.18
CA SER A 598 25.26 -28.67 7.07
C SER A 598 24.56 -27.34 7.35
N ILE A 599 23.24 -27.33 7.30
CA ILE A 599 22.41 -26.15 7.59
C ILE A 599 21.76 -26.37 8.96
N GLY A 600 21.73 -25.31 9.77
CA GLY A 600 21.07 -25.34 11.07
C GLY A 600 20.95 -23.93 11.65
N GLU A 601 20.36 -23.86 12.84
CA GLU A 601 20.13 -22.60 13.53
C GLU A 601 21.32 -22.25 14.45
N LEU A 602 21.73 -20.99 14.44
CA LEU A 602 22.81 -20.48 15.28
C LEU A 602 22.28 -20.25 16.69
N MET A 603 22.64 -21.15 17.61
CA MET A 603 22.17 -21.12 18.99
C MET A 603 22.95 -20.08 19.81
N ASP A 604 24.28 -20.18 19.80
CA ASP A 604 25.17 -19.32 20.60
C ASP A 604 26.44 -18.95 19.83
N ILE A 605 26.92 -17.72 20.04
CA ILE A 605 28.19 -17.22 19.51
C ILE A 605 29.11 -16.96 20.69
N ILE A 606 30.21 -17.70 20.79
CA ILE A 606 31.08 -17.65 21.96
C ILE A 606 32.54 -17.33 21.59
N VAL A 607 33.23 -16.63 22.48
CA VAL A 607 34.68 -16.43 22.43
C VAL A 607 35.27 -16.98 23.71
N ILE A 608 36.30 -17.80 23.56
CA ILE A 608 37.12 -18.27 24.67
C ILE A 608 38.43 -17.49 24.64
N GLN A 609 38.80 -16.95 25.80
CA GLN A 609 40.09 -16.31 26.00
C GLN A 609 40.76 -16.94 27.21
N GLN A 610 41.86 -17.66 26.96
CA GLN A 610 42.67 -18.26 28.02
C GLN A 610 44.16 -18.22 27.65
N ASP A 611 45.01 -18.07 28.66
CA ASP A 611 46.47 -18.05 28.47
C ASP A 611 46.94 -19.32 27.74
N LYS A 612 47.85 -19.16 26.77
CA LYS A 612 48.37 -20.17 25.83
C LYS A 612 47.40 -20.63 24.71
N LEU A 613 46.09 -20.39 24.82
CA LEU A 613 45.08 -20.71 23.79
C LEU A 613 44.77 -19.54 22.84
N GLY A 614 44.98 -18.30 23.32
CA GLY A 614 44.63 -17.09 22.59
C GLY A 614 43.12 -16.83 22.58
N ILE A 615 42.66 -15.96 21.68
CA ILE A 615 41.24 -15.64 21.47
C ILE A 615 40.70 -16.56 20.37
N GLN A 616 39.73 -17.39 20.71
CA GLN A 616 39.10 -18.33 19.76
C GLN A 616 37.61 -18.01 19.61
N PRO A 617 37.17 -17.43 18.47
CA PRO A 617 35.75 -17.24 18.17
C PRO A 617 35.14 -18.55 17.63
N LEU A 618 34.03 -18.98 18.23
CA LEU A 618 33.35 -20.24 17.93
C LEU A 618 31.83 -20.01 17.89
N GLY A 619 31.14 -20.73 17.00
CA GLY A 619 29.68 -20.79 16.93
C GLY A 619 29.18 -22.17 17.29
N HIS A 620 28.08 -22.24 18.04
CA HIS A 620 27.36 -23.47 18.35
C HIS A 620 26.01 -23.45 17.62
N MET A 621 25.72 -24.52 16.87
CA MET A 621 24.46 -24.76 16.17
C MET A 621 23.69 -25.90 16.82
#